data_AF-A0A7X4E1D8-F1
#
_entry.id   AF-A0A7X4E1D8-F1
#
_cell.length_a   1.000
_cell.length_b   1.000
_cell.length_c   1.000
_cell.angle_alpha   90.00
_cell.angle_beta   90.00
_cell.angle_gamma   90.00
#
_symmetry.space_group_name_H-M   'P 1'
#
loop_
_entity.id
_entity.type
_entity.pdbx_description
1 polymer ?
#
loop_
_entity_poly.entity_id
_entity_poly.type
_entity_poly.pdbx_seq_one_letter_code
_entity_poly.pdbx_strand_id
1 'polypeptide(L)'
;MRTEAALAARLGRWLGIDGAAELDRLAQRILEAPPGSLPRQVIVEGAEHIHLRVPGGASLLRRLLAFTTRTQPRIFWVLSMSSSAWQLAEKRCPASLADIEQVPLRGLRATELRQAVLARHRLSGLPLHYLEPRTGRNLLRTRRRGLRGSQKHQQLIETDYFQKLHRASLGSIRLALFHWLRSADFGTVEGSLRVRPLEPLEPFAGPLDIDQSFALKAILDHGTLTVDEYSEVVRVPVPRSRHMFHALSDLRVIETAPVPADGVEAAGAPAGSDGSGARYRVRPLVNGAVVAHLKSLNIAH
;
A
#
# COMPACT_ATOMS: atom_id res chain seq x y z
N MET A 1 -8.81 11.74 10.19
CA MET A 1 -8.50 12.40 11.49
C MET A 1 -7.90 13.75 11.15
N ARG A 2 -8.63 14.85 11.37
CA ARG A 2 -8.29 16.16 10.78
C ARG A 2 -7.99 17.27 11.79
N THR A 3 -8.24 17.04 13.07
CA THR A 3 -7.96 18.02 14.13
C THR A 3 -6.83 17.53 15.01
N GLU A 4 -6.09 18.49 15.56
CA GLU A 4 -5.05 18.20 16.54
C GLU A 4 -5.62 17.49 17.77
N ALA A 5 -6.76 17.94 18.28
CA ALA A 5 -7.40 17.32 19.43
C ALA A 5 -7.75 15.84 19.21
N ALA A 6 -8.25 15.49 18.01
CA ALA A 6 -8.54 14.09 17.70
C ALA A 6 -7.25 13.24 17.62
N LEU A 7 -6.16 13.80 17.08
CA LEU A 7 -4.85 13.14 17.03
C LEU A 7 -4.26 12.96 18.42
N ALA A 8 -4.20 14.03 19.22
CA ALA A 8 -3.69 14.00 20.59
C ALA A 8 -4.48 13.02 21.46
N ALA A 9 -5.81 13.02 21.35
CA ALA A 9 -6.65 12.06 22.08
C ALA A 9 -6.41 10.61 21.65
N ARG A 10 -6.22 10.36 20.34
CA ARG A 10 -5.96 8.99 19.84
C ARG A 10 -4.57 8.48 20.26
N LEU A 11 -3.54 9.32 20.14
CA LEU A 11 -2.20 9.00 20.62
C LEU A 11 -2.18 8.81 22.14
N GLY A 12 -2.86 9.69 22.88
CA GLY A 12 -2.99 9.59 24.34
C GLY A 12 -3.59 8.25 24.75
N ARG A 13 -4.72 7.84 24.17
CA ARG A 13 -5.32 6.53 24.43
C ARG A 13 -4.38 5.36 24.15
N TRP A 14 -3.66 5.39 23.02
CA TRP A 14 -2.69 4.33 22.69
C TRP A 14 -1.49 4.28 23.64
N LEU A 15 -1.10 5.42 24.20
CA LEU A 15 0.00 5.53 25.16
C LEU A 15 -0.45 5.32 26.61
N GLY A 16 -1.76 5.13 26.87
CA GLY A 16 -2.31 5.08 28.22
C GLY A 16 -2.26 6.42 28.96
N ILE A 17 -2.26 7.55 28.23
CA ILE A 17 -2.21 8.92 28.75
C ILE A 17 -3.51 9.65 28.42
N ASP A 18 -4.43 9.70 29.37
CA ASP A 18 -5.76 10.30 29.18
C ASP A 18 -5.81 11.82 29.37
N GLY A 19 -6.67 12.51 28.62
CA GLY A 19 -7.02 13.91 28.87
C GLY A 19 -6.08 14.97 28.28
N ALA A 20 -5.30 14.63 27.25
CA ALA A 20 -4.55 15.61 26.47
C ALA A 20 -5.31 15.93 25.16
N ALA A 21 -5.86 17.14 25.05
CA ALA A 21 -6.51 17.64 23.85
C ALA A 21 -5.54 18.35 22.88
N GLU A 22 -4.27 18.48 23.25
CA GLU A 22 -3.23 19.17 22.48
C GLU A 22 -1.96 18.34 22.50
N LEU A 23 -1.23 18.35 21.38
CA LEU A 23 0.02 17.59 21.25
C LEU A 23 1.09 18.10 22.22
N ASP A 24 1.12 19.39 22.50
CA ASP A 24 2.10 19.98 23.43
C ASP A 24 1.90 19.47 24.86
N ARG A 25 0.64 19.35 25.30
CA ARG A 25 0.30 18.79 26.62
C ARG A 25 0.57 17.28 26.69
N LEU A 26 0.30 16.55 25.60
CA LEU A 26 0.63 15.13 25.51
C LEU A 26 2.15 14.91 25.57
N ALA A 27 2.92 15.72 24.85
CA ALA A 27 4.38 15.65 24.83
C ALA A 27 4.96 15.90 26.23
N GLN A 28 4.43 16.90 26.95
CA GLN A 28 4.87 17.18 28.31
C GLN A 28 4.67 15.96 29.23
N ARG A 29 3.50 15.32 29.16
CA ARG A 29 3.22 14.12 29.96
C ARG A 29 4.11 12.93 29.59
N ILE A 30 4.46 12.77 28.31
CA ILE A 30 5.39 11.73 27.87
C ILE A 30 6.79 11.94 28.48
N LEU A 31 7.23 13.20 28.55
CA LEU A 31 8.53 13.58 29.12
C LEU A 31 8.56 13.41 30.65
N GLU A 32 7.45 13.70 31.33
CA GLU A 32 7.31 13.58 32.79
C GLU A 32 7.01 12.15 33.27
N ALA A 33 6.58 11.27 32.37
CA ALA A 33 6.19 9.91 32.72
C ALA A 33 7.35 9.15 33.42
N PRO A 34 7.07 8.25 34.38
CA PRO A 34 8.11 7.40 34.96
C PRO A 34 8.85 6.56 33.90
N PRO A 35 10.17 6.36 34.01
CA PRO A 35 10.89 5.46 33.10
C PRO A 35 10.25 4.06 33.08
N GLY A 36 10.02 3.51 31.88
CA GLY A 36 9.39 2.19 31.71
C GLY A 36 7.86 2.17 31.75
N SER A 37 7.20 3.30 32.02
CA SER A 37 5.71 3.39 31.99
C SER A 37 5.11 3.54 30.59
N LEU A 38 5.95 3.78 29.58
CA LEU A 38 5.53 4.02 28.20
C LEU A 38 6.17 3.00 27.25
N PRO A 39 5.53 2.70 26.11
CA PRO A 39 6.15 1.90 25.06
C PRO A 39 7.46 2.56 24.58
N ARG A 40 8.51 1.75 24.41
CA ARG A 40 9.80 2.23 23.91
C ARG A 40 9.79 2.54 22.42
N GLN A 41 8.86 1.95 21.67
CA GLN A 41 8.72 2.13 20.24
C GLN A 41 7.24 2.28 19.87
N VAL A 42 6.95 3.22 18.97
CA VAL A 42 5.61 3.41 18.41
C VAL A 42 5.71 3.49 16.89
N ILE A 43 4.89 2.70 16.21
CA ILE A 43 4.77 2.69 14.75
C ILE A 43 3.43 3.34 14.38
N VAL A 44 3.48 4.39 13.58
CA VAL A 44 2.30 5.05 13.02
C VAL A 44 2.24 4.73 11.53
N GLU A 45 1.26 3.91 11.15
CA GLU A 45 1.03 3.56 9.75
C GLU A 45 0.08 4.53 9.05
N GLY A 46 0.38 4.83 7.78
CA GLY A 46 -0.49 5.68 6.95
C GLY A 46 -0.47 7.14 7.40
N ALA A 47 0.70 7.67 7.76
CA ALA A 47 0.86 9.04 8.23
C ALA A 47 0.42 10.08 7.18
N GLU A 48 0.33 9.71 5.90
CA GLU A 48 -0.25 10.54 4.85
C GLU A 48 -1.66 11.04 5.14
N HIS A 49 -2.46 10.30 5.93
CA HIS A 49 -3.84 10.68 6.25
C HIS A 49 -3.99 11.90 7.18
N ILE A 50 -2.89 12.40 7.75
CA ILE A 50 -2.93 13.58 8.61
C ILE A 50 -2.78 14.90 7.84
N HIS A 51 -2.58 14.83 6.52
CA HIS A 51 -2.43 16.01 5.67
C HIS A 51 -3.20 15.89 4.37
N LEU A 52 -3.55 17.05 3.82
CA LEU A 52 -4.27 17.18 2.56
C LEU A 52 -3.57 18.19 1.65
N ARG A 53 -3.68 18.00 0.34
CA ARG A 53 -3.08 18.88 -0.67
C ARG A 53 -3.92 20.16 -0.87
N VAL A 54 -4.28 20.81 0.23
CA VAL A 54 -4.96 22.10 0.27
C VAL A 54 -4.09 23.15 0.96
N PRO A 55 -4.35 24.47 0.80
CA PRO A 55 -3.68 25.51 1.59
C PRO A 55 -3.81 25.23 3.09
N GLY A 56 -2.72 25.32 3.84
CA GLY A 56 -2.69 25.00 5.27
C GLY A 56 -2.85 23.51 5.62
N GLY A 57 -3.16 22.64 4.66
CA GLY A 57 -3.47 21.22 4.87
C GLY A 57 -2.31 20.36 5.39
N ALA A 58 -1.09 20.91 5.51
CA ALA A 58 0.06 20.25 6.13
C ALA A 58 0.34 20.71 7.58
N SER A 59 -0.52 21.56 8.16
CA SER A 59 -0.32 22.07 9.52
C SER A 59 -0.26 20.95 10.57
N LEU A 60 -1.19 19.99 10.48
CA LEU A 60 -1.24 18.88 11.43
C LEU A 60 -0.05 17.93 11.29
N LEU A 61 0.42 17.68 10.06
CA LEU A 61 1.67 16.94 9.83
C LEU A 61 2.85 17.63 10.50
N ARG A 62 3.02 18.95 10.33
CA ARG A 62 4.10 19.70 11.02
C ARG A 62 4.03 19.56 12.53
N ARG A 63 2.81 19.66 13.10
CA ARG A 63 2.58 19.49 14.54
C ARG A 63 2.94 18.06 14.99
N LEU A 64 2.58 17.03 14.22
CA LEU A 64 2.97 15.65 14.51
C LEU A 64 4.49 15.47 14.47
N LEU A 65 5.17 15.98 13.44
CA LEU A 65 6.63 15.84 13.31
C LEU A 65 7.36 16.54 14.46
N ALA A 66 6.95 17.75 14.82
CA ALA A 66 7.49 18.47 15.97
C ALA A 66 7.25 17.70 17.29
N PHE A 67 6.06 17.11 17.45
CA PHE A 67 5.72 16.27 18.59
C PHE A 67 6.62 15.02 18.68
N THR A 68 6.86 14.31 17.56
CA THR A 68 7.72 13.12 17.54
C THR A 68 9.17 13.48 17.86
N THR A 69 9.69 14.57 17.29
CA THR A 69 11.05 15.05 17.58
C THR A 69 11.20 15.46 19.05
N ARG A 70 10.21 16.13 19.64
CA ARG A 70 10.25 16.51 21.06
C ARG A 70 10.20 15.31 22.00
N THR A 71 9.49 14.25 21.62
CA THR A 71 9.26 13.07 22.48
C THR A 71 10.22 11.91 22.19
N GLN A 72 11.10 12.04 21.20
CA GLN A 72 12.09 11.02 20.84
C GLN A 72 13.01 10.54 21.98
N PRO A 73 13.37 11.35 23.01
CA PRO A 73 14.18 10.83 24.12
C PRO A 73 13.47 9.77 24.96
N ARG A 74 12.15 9.62 24.79
CA ARG A 74 11.30 8.69 25.54
C ARG A 74 10.75 7.56 24.67
N ILE A 75 10.48 7.84 23.40
CA ILE A 75 9.81 6.93 22.47
C ILE A 75 10.54 6.95 21.13
N PHE A 76 10.93 5.79 20.62
CA PHE A 76 11.41 5.63 19.25
C PHE A 76 10.23 5.60 18.27
N TRP A 77 10.07 6.66 17.49
CA TRP A 77 8.96 6.82 16.54
C TRP A 77 9.32 6.29 15.16
N VAL A 78 8.43 5.49 14.57
CA VAL A 78 8.51 5.08 13.18
C VAL A 78 7.22 5.51 12.49
N LEU A 79 7.33 6.40 11.50
CA LEU A 79 6.21 6.82 10.66
C LEU A 79 6.33 6.13 9.31
N SER A 80 5.25 5.53 8.81
CA SER A 80 5.19 5.04 7.44
C SER A 80 4.21 5.86 6.60
N MET A 81 4.62 6.13 5.37
CA MET A 81 3.79 6.77 4.36
C MET A 81 4.18 6.34 2.95
N SER A 82 3.27 6.54 1.99
CA SER A 82 3.58 6.32 0.58
C SER A 82 4.69 7.26 0.09
N SER A 83 5.47 6.84 -0.92
CA SER A 83 6.51 7.70 -1.50
C SER A 83 5.95 9.00 -2.08
N SER A 84 4.73 8.95 -2.64
CA SER A 84 4.04 10.12 -3.18
C SER A 84 3.63 11.10 -2.08
N ALA A 85 3.15 10.59 -0.95
CA ALA A 85 2.86 11.41 0.23
C ALA A 85 4.13 12.03 0.82
N TRP A 86 5.22 11.27 0.89
CA TRP A 86 6.52 11.77 1.35
C TRP A 86 7.02 12.95 0.50
N GLN A 87 6.98 12.83 -0.83
CA GLN A 87 7.33 13.93 -1.74
C GLN A 87 6.48 15.20 -1.50
N LEU A 88 5.21 15.03 -1.13
CA LEU A 88 4.33 16.14 -0.79
C LEU A 88 4.72 16.76 0.56
N ALA A 89 5.06 15.93 1.55
CA ALA A 89 5.56 16.36 2.85
C ALA A 89 6.86 17.15 2.74
N GLU A 90 7.85 16.66 1.98
CA GLU A 90 9.14 17.32 1.75
C GLU A 90 8.98 18.74 1.22
N LYS A 91 8.09 18.92 0.24
CA LYS A 91 7.83 20.24 -0.36
C LYS A 91 7.16 21.22 0.60
N ARG A 92 6.41 20.72 1.60
CA ARG A 92 5.56 21.54 2.48
C ARG A 92 6.14 21.74 3.87
N CYS A 93 7.02 20.85 4.31
CA CYS A 93 7.53 20.80 5.67
C CYS A 93 9.03 20.51 5.71
N PRO A 94 9.88 21.12 4.85
CA PRO A 94 11.29 20.74 4.73
C PRO A 94 12.05 20.87 6.05
N ALA A 95 11.81 21.94 6.81
CA ALA A 95 12.46 22.16 8.11
C ALA A 95 12.09 21.09 9.15
N SER A 96 10.85 20.58 9.14
CA SER A 96 10.39 19.55 10.08
C SER A 96 10.91 18.16 9.74
N LEU A 97 11.42 17.95 8.52
CA LEU A 97 11.90 16.67 8.02
C LEU A 97 13.41 16.56 7.98
N ALA A 98 14.14 17.67 8.19
CA ALA A 98 15.61 17.73 8.05
C ALA A 98 16.35 16.72 8.94
N ASP A 99 15.82 16.47 10.14
CA ASP A 99 16.43 15.59 11.14
C ASP A 99 15.79 14.19 11.18
N ILE A 100 14.94 13.86 10.21
CA ILE A 100 14.23 12.57 10.16
C ILE A 100 14.98 11.62 9.23
N GLU A 101 15.42 10.49 9.77
CA GLU A 101 16.01 9.43 8.97
C GLU A 101 14.95 8.78 8.06
N GLN A 102 15.22 8.80 6.76
CA GLN A 102 14.35 8.18 5.76
C GLN A 102 14.86 6.79 5.38
N VAL A 103 13.98 5.79 5.50
CA VAL A 103 14.25 4.44 5.01
C VAL A 103 13.33 4.13 3.82
N PRO A 104 13.77 4.40 2.56
CA PRO A 104 12.94 4.15 1.40
C PRO A 104 12.78 2.65 1.15
N LEU A 105 11.53 2.19 1.02
CA LEU A 105 11.22 0.82 0.63
C LEU A 105 11.23 0.71 -0.90
N ARG A 106 12.09 -0.19 -1.41
CA ARG A 106 12.14 -0.53 -2.83
C ARG A 106 11.42 -1.86 -3.11
N GLY A 107 11.04 -2.06 -4.36
CA GLY A 107 10.60 -3.37 -4.83
C GLY A 107 11.67 -4.44 -4.61
N LEU A 108 11.23 -5.66 -4.32
CA LEU A 108 12.11 -6.82 -4.16
C LEU A 108 12.75 -7.17 -5.50
N ARG A 109 14.06 -7.43 -5.51
CA ARG A 109 14.78 -8.02 -6.65
C ARG A 109 14.24 -9.41 -6.93
N ALA A 110 14.46 -9.91 -8.14
CA ALA A 110 14.00 -11.25 -8.55
C ALA A 110 14.43 -12.37 -7.59
N THR A 111 15.65 -12.30 -7.04
CA THR A 111 16.17 -13.26 -6.06
C THR A 111 15.48 -13.15 -4.70
N GLU A 112 15.34 -11.93 -4.18
CA GLU A 112 14.65 -11.62 -2.92
C GLU A 112 13.17 -12.05 -2.98
N LEU A 113 12.51 -11.77 -4.11
CA LEU A 113 11.12 -12.13 -4.37
C LEU A 113 10.92 -13.64 -4.46
N ARG A 114 11.81 -14.35 -5.17
CA ARG A 114 11.82 -15.82 -5.19
C ARG A 114 11.97 -16.39 -3.78
N GLN A 115 12.92 -15.90 -3.01
CA GLN A 115 13.16 -16.36 -1.64
C GLN A 115 11.92 -16.13 -0.75
N ALA A 116 11.30 -14.96 -0.82
CA ALA A 116 10.10 -14.65 -0.04
C ALA A 116 8.92 -15.55 -0.39
N VAL A 117 8.65 -15.77 -1.68
CA VAL A 117 7.58 -16.67 -2.13
C VAL A 117 7.85 -18.11 -1.71
N LEU A 118 9.08 -18.60 -1.89
CA LEU A 118 9.45 -19.96 -1.49
C LEU A 118 9.43 -20.14 0.04
N ALA A 119 9.84 -19.14 0.82
CA ALA A 119 9.76 -19.17 2.28
C ALA A 119 8.30 -19.31 2.73
N ARG A 120 7.38 -18.55 2.12
CA ARG A 120 5.94 -18.66 2.38
C ARG A 120 5.40 -20.03 1.97
N HIS A 121 5.83 -20.56 0.82
CA HIS A 121 5.42 -21.87 0.32
C HIS A 121 5.89 -23.02 1.21
N ARG A 122 7.12 -22.97 1.73
CA ARG A 122 7.68 -24.02 2.60
C ARG A 122 6.80 -24.36 3.80
N LEU A 123 6.02 -23.40 4.29
CA LEU A 123 5.04 -23.61 5.37
C LEU A 123 3.93 -24.62 5.00
N SER A 124 3.69 -24.87 3.71
CA SER A 124 2.74 -25.89 3.25
C SER A 124 3.27 -27.32 3.34
N GLY A 125 4.59 -27.51 3.42
CA GLY A 125 5.23 -28.83 3.38
C GLY A 125 5.15 -29.56 2.03
N LEU A 126 4.49 -28.98 1.01
CA LEU A 126 4.30 -29.65 -0.28
C LEU A 126 5.51 -29.46 -1.20
N PRO A 127 6.03 -30.51 -1.85
CA PRO A 127 7.00 -30.36 -2.92
C PRO A 127 6.39 -29.67 -4.14
N LEU A 128 7.21 -28.93 -4.88
CA LEU A 128 6.79 -28.15 -6.04
C LEU A 128 7.10 -28.87 -7.35
N HIS A 129 6.15 -28.83 -8.28
CA HIS A 129 6.34 -29.28 -9.65
C HIS A 129 5.88 -28.23 -10.65
N TYR A 130 6.79 -27.64 -11.43
CA TYR A 130 6.44 -26.60 -12.39
C TYR A 130 6.02 -27.22 -13.72
N LEU A 131 4.88 -26.78 -14.24
CA LEU A 131 4.31 -27.26 -15.51
C LEU A 131 4.90 -26.49 -16.70
N GLU A 132 5.06 -27.20 -17.82
CA GLU A 132 5.54 -26.57 -19.05
C GLU A 132 4.48 -25.61 -19.64
N PRO A 133 4.89 -24.42 -20.14
CA PRO A 133 4.03 -23.57 -20.94
C PRO A 133 3.52 -24.29 -22.20
N ARG A 134 2.20 -24.39 -22.38
CA ARG A 134 1.57 -25.02 -23.57
C ARG A 134 1.79 -24.18 -24.83
N THR A 135 1.98 -22.86 -24.70
CA THR A 135 2.11 -21.91 -25.80
C THR A 135 3.23 -20.90 -25.52
N GLY A 136 4.10 -20.66 -26.51
CA GLY A 136 5.18 -19.68 -26.45
C GLY A 136 6.33 -20.00 -27.41
N ARG A 137 6.57 -19.11 -28.39
CA ARG A 137 7.79 -19.09 -29.20
C ARG A 137 8.92 -18.57 -28.32
N ASN A 138 9.79 -19.43 -27.80
CA ASN A 138 11.07 -18.96 -27.27
C ASN A 138 12.16 -20.05 -27.27
N LEU A 139 13.38 -19.58 -27.49
CA LEU A 139 14.68 -20.27 -27.64
C LEU A 139 14.99 -21.36 -26.60
N LEU A 140 14.27 -21.35 -25.47
CA LEU A 140 14.34 -22.37 -24.44
C LEU A 140 13.77 -23.71 -24.89
N ARG A 141 12.86 -23.76 -25.88
CA ARG A 141 12.31 -25.04 -26.38
C ARG A 141 13.40 -25.94 -26.97
N THR A 142 14.41 -25.36 -27.61
CA THR A 142 15.54 -26.08 -28.20
C THR A 142 16.51 -26.61 -27.14
N ARG A 143 16.83 -25.81 -26.11
CA ARG A 143 17.66 -26.24 -24.96
C ARG A 143 16.95 -27.24 -24.05
N ARG A 144 15.61 -27.19 -23.96
CA ARG A 144 14.78 -28.06 -23.11
C ARG A 144 14.55 -29.45 -23.72
N ARG A 145 14.60 -29.60 -25.04
CA ARG A 145 14.34 -30.89 -25.74
C ARG A 145 15.29 -32.02 -25.32
N GLY A 146 16.57 -31.71 -25.09
CA GLY A 146 17.59 -32.69 -24.66
C GLY A 146 17.65 -32.95 -23.15
N LEU A 147 16.84 -32.26 -22.35
CA LEU A 147 16.86 -32.32 -20.88
C LEU A 147 15.50 -32.73 -20.28
N ARG A 148 14.51 -33.09 -21.10
CA ARG A 148 13.16 -33.44 -20.65
C ARG A 148 13.19 -34.52 -19.57
N GLY A 149 12.45 -34.30 -18.48
CA GLY A 149 12.42 -35.19 -17.32
C GLY A 149 13.59 -35.07 -16.34
N SER A 150 14.64 -34.29 -16.66
CA SER A 150 15.77 -34.09 -15.75
C SER A 150 15.49 -33.00 -14.68
N GLN A 151 16.19 -33.09 -13.55
CA GLN A 151 16.19 -32.06 -12.51
C GLN A 151 16.63 -30.69 -13.06
N LYS A 152 17.60 -30.67 -13.99
CA LYS A 152 18.07 -29.45 -14.67
C LYS A 152 16.95 -28.78 -15.47
N HIS A 153 16.04 -29.56 -16.06
CA HIS A 153 14.90 -29.02 -16.80
C HIS A 153 13.86 -28.36 -15.88
N GLN A 154 13.56 -28.94 -14.72
CA GLN A 154 12.71 -28.31 -13.72
C GLN A 154 13.29 -26.99 -13.20
N GLN A 155 14.61 -26.93 -12.92
CA GLN A 155 15.29 -25.70 -12.50
C GLN A 155 15.19 -24.58 -13.56
N LEU A 156 15.26 -24.93 -14.85
CA LEU A 156 15.10 -23.97 -15.95
C LEU A 156 13.66 -23.44 -16.08
N ILE A 157 12.65 -24.26 -15.78
CA ILE A 157 11.24 -23.83 -15.78
C ILE A 157 10.98 -22.93 -14.58
N GLU A 158 11.44 -23.34 -13.39
CA GLU A 158 11.36 -22.55 -12.17
C GLU A 158 11.99 -21.16 -12.36
N THR A 159 13.19 -21.09 -12.93
CA THR A 159 13.89 -19.83 -13.15
C THR A 159 13.12 -18.90 -14.09
N ASP A 160 12.60 -19.43 -15.20
CA ASP A 160 11.77 -18.68 -16.14
C ASP A 160 10.46 -18.20 -15.49
N TYR A 161 9.83 -19.04 -14.66
CA TYR A 161 8.63 -18.69 -13.90
C TYR A 161 8.90 -17.50 -12.95
N PHE A 162 9.94 -17.56 -12.13
CA PHE A 162 10.25 -16.46 -11.20
C PHE A 162 10.71 -15.18 -11.89
N GLN A 163 11.38 -15.27 -13.05
CA GLN A 163 11.68 -14.08 -13.86
C GLN A 163 10.41 -13.41 -14.37
N LYS A 164 9.44 -14.19 -14.87
CA LYS A 164 8.14 -13.66 -15.29
C LYS A 164 7.35 -13.11 -14.10
N LEU A 165 7.37 -13.80 -12.97
CA LEU A 165 6.70 -13.37 -11.74
C LEU A 165 7.23 -12.02 -11.26
N HIS A 166 8.55 -11.84 -11.23
CA HIS A 166 9.17 -10.58 -10.85
C HIS A 166 8.75 -9.43 -11.80
N ARG A 167 8.74 -9.67 -13.12
CA ARG A 167 8.29 -8.68 -14.10
C ARG A 167 6.81 -8.31 -13.92
N ALA A 168 5.94 -9.30 -13.73
CA ALA A 168 4.50 -9.08 -13.57
C ALA A 168 4.15 -8.39 -12.24
N SER A 169 4.90 -8.69 -11.17
CA SER A 169 4.68 -8.11 -9.84
C SER A 169 5.41 -6.79 -9.60
N LEU A 170 6.32 -6.38 -10.48
CA LEU A 170 7.17 -5.19 -10.32
C LEU A 170 7.90 -5.17 -8.96
N GLY A 171 8.28 -6.34 -8.45
CA GLY A 171 8.94 -6.49 -7.14
C GLY A 171 8.00 -6.40 -5.93
N SER A 172 6.69 -6.25 -6.13
CA SER A 172 5.69 -6.26 -5.04
C SER A 172 5.43 -7.68 -4.56
N ILE A 173 5.77 -7.97 -3.30
CA ILE A 173 5.52 -9.28 -2.69
C ILE A 173 4.03 -9.64 -2.69
N ARG A 174 3.15 -8.64 -2.51
CA ARG A 174 1.69 -8.84 -2.52
C ARG A 174 1.21 -9.32 -3.88
N LEU A 175 1.63 -8.66 -4.96
CA LEU A 175 1.29 -9.08 -6.33
C LEU A 175 1.93 -10.42 -6.67
N ALA A 176 3.17 -10.66 -6.25
CA ALA A 176 3.83 -11.93 -6.47
C ALA A 176 3.09 -13.09 -5.80
N LEU A 177 2.65 -12.93 -4.55
CA LEU A 177 1.86 -13.94 -3.85
C LEU A 177 0.48 -14.13 -4.49
N PHE A 178 -0.14 -13.07 -5.00
CA PHE A 178 -1.40 -13.19 -5.74
C PHE A 178 -1.23 -14.03 -7.02
N HIS A 179 -0.22 -13.72 -7.82
CA HIS A 179 0.13 -14.49 -9.02
C HIS A 179 0.53 -15.94 -8.69
N TRP A 180 1.27 -16.13 -7.60
CA TRP A 180 1.64 -17.45 -7.09
C TRP A 180 0.40 -18.29 -6.78
N LEU A 181 -0.56 -17.74 -6.03
CA LEU A 181 -1.81 -18.42 -5.71
C LEU A 181 -2.64 -18.75 -6.95
N ARG A 182 -2.68 -17.85 -7.95
CA ARG A 182 -3.36 -18.12 -9.23
C ARG A 182 -2.70 -19.26 -10.02
N SER A 183 -1.38 -19.37 -9.91
CA SER A 183 -0.57 -20.38 -10.61
C SER A 183 -0.56 -21.72 -9.88
N ALA A 184 -0.80 -21.72 -8.57
CA ALA A 184 -0.94 -22.92 -7.77
C ALA A 184 -2.16 -23.74 -8.23
N ASP A 185 -1.95 -25.02 -8.50
CA ASP A 185 -2.98 -25.99 -8.80
C ASP A 185 -3.04 -27.01 -7.66
N PHE A 186 -4.07 -26.86 -6.83
CA PHE A 186 -4.29 -27.67 -5.64
C PHE A 186 -5.06 -28.98 -5.94
N GLY A 187 -5.54 -29.18 -7.17
CA GLY A 187 -6.55 -30.21 -7.47
C GLY A 187 -6.03 -31.46 -8.17
N THR A 188 -4.71 -31.59 -8.44
CA THR A 188 -4.26 -32.51 -9.50
C THR A 188 -3.36 -33.68 -9.10
N VAL A 189 -2.73 -33.72 -7.91
CA VAL A 189 -1.95 -34.88 -7.43
C VAL A 189 -1.89 -34.93 -5.90
N GLU A 190 -2.07 -36.09 -5.30
CA GLU A 190 -1.73 -36.31 -3.88
C GLU A 190 -0.23 -36.09 -3.64
N GLY A 191 0.11 -35.21 -2.69
CA GLY A 191 1.48 -35.07 -2.18
C GLY A 191 2.41 -34.13 -2.97
N SER A 192 1.94 -33.35 -3.96
CA SER A 192 2.74 -32.27 -4.56
C SER A 192 1.87 -31.11 -5.09
N LEU A 193 2.42 -29.89 -5.04
CA LEU A 193 1.76 -28.72 -5.62
C LEU A 193 2.27 -28.49 -7.04
N ARG A 194 1.36 -28.55 -8.02
CA ARG A 194 1.67 -28.19 -9.40
C ARG A 194 1.58 -26.67 -9.58
N VAL A 195 2.60 -26.10 -10.22
CA VAL A 195 2.66 -24.67 -10.53
C VAL A 195 2.45 -24.49 -12.03
N ARG A 196 1.30 -23.94 -12.40
CA ARG A 196 0.97 -23.58 -13.78
C ARG A 196 1.87 -22.44 -14.26
N PRO A 197 2.12 -22.36 -15.59
CA PRO A 197 2.79 -21.21 -16.18
C PRO A 197 2.10 -19.91 -15.78
N LEU A 198 2.89 -18.85 -15.56
CA LEU A 198 2.35 -17.56 -15.17
C LEU A 198 1.45 -17.01 -16.28
N GLU A 199 0.19 -16.77 -15.94
CA GLU A 199 -0.77 -16.06 -16.79
C GLU A 199 -0.72 -14.55 -16.47
N PRO A 200 -0.70 -13.68 -17.50
CA PRO A 200 -0.83 -12.25 -17.28
C PRO A 200 -2.16 -11.92 -16.60
N LEU A 201 -2.21 -10.78 -15.91
CA LEU A 201 -3.48 -10.19 -15.55
C LEU A 201 -4.09 -9.58 -16.80
N GLU A 202 -5.40 -9.70 -16.94
CA GLU A 202 -6.12 -8.86 -17.88
C GLU A 202 -5.77 -7.39 -17.57
N PRO A 203 -5.41 -6.58 -18.57
CA PRO A 203 -5.27 -5.15 -18.40
C PRO A 203 -6.54 -4.60 -17.74
N PHE A 204 -6.41 -3.58 -16.89
CA PHE A 204 -7.60 -2.88 -16.42
C PHE A 204 -8.38 -2.39 -17.67
N ALA A 205 -9.69 -2.62 -17.67
CA ALA A 205 -10.55 -2.41 -18.84
C ALA A 205 -10.86 -0.92 -19.03
N GLY A 206 -10.26 -0.31 -20.05
CA GLY A 206 -10.65 0.98 -20.62
C GLY A 206 -9.51 2.01 -20.67
N PRO A 207 -9.47 2.88 -21.68
CA PRO A 207 -8.60 4.06 -21.63
C PRO A 207 -9.04 4.97 -20.48
N LEU A 208 -8.12 5.35 -19.61
CA LEU A 208 -8.37 6.41 -18.63
C LEU A 208 -8.31 7.75 -19.34
N ASP A 209 -9.33 8.57 -19.15
CA ASP A 209 -9.25 9.97 -19.55
C ASP A 209 -8.28 10.74 -18.62
N ILE A 210 -8.02 12.00 -18.97
CA ILE A 210 -7.08 12.84 -18.23
C ILE A 210 -7.58 13.20 -16.82
N ASP A 211 -8.89 13.41 -16.66
CA ASP A 211 -9.51 13.79 -15.39
C ASP A 211 -9.48 12.61 -14.41
N GLN A 212 -9.78 11.40 -14.90
CA GLN A 212 -9.64 10.13 -14.19
C GLN A 212 -8.18 9.88 -13.78
N SER A 213 -7.23 10.20 -14.66
CA SER A 213 -5.80 10.09 -14.37
C SER A 213 -5.37 11.03 -13.23
N PHE A 214 -5.83 12.29 -13.24
CA PHE A 214 -5.59 13.22 -12.13
C PHE A 214 -6.30 12.81 -10.83
N ALA A 215 -7.50 12.24 -10.93
CA ALA A 215 -8.21 11.72 -9.77
C ALA A 215 -7.45 10.56 -9.11
N LEU A 216 -6.96 9.60 -9.90
CA LEU A 216 -6.11 8.51 -9.42
C LEU A 216 -4.80 9.02 -8.81
N LYS A 217 -4.18 10.06 -9.41
CA LYS A 217 -3.00 10.71 -8.83
C LYS A 217 -3.29 11.30 -7.45
N ALA A 218 -4.42 11.99 -7.29
CA ALA A 218 -4.81 12.56 -6.00
C ALA A 218 -5.02 11.46 -4.94
N ILE A 219 -5.67 10.36 -5.30
CA ILE A 219 -5.88 9.22 -4.39
C ILE A 219 -4.53 8.59 -4.00
N LEU A 220 -3.59 8.42 -4.94
CA LEU A 220 -2.27 7.88 -4.65
C LEU A 220 -1.43 8.79 -3.74
N ASP A 221 -1.50 10.11 -3.95
CA ASP A 221 -0.79 11.10 -3.13
C ASP A 221 -1.24 11.07 -1.67
N HIS A 222 -2.50 10.72 -1.43
CA HIS A 222 -3.09 10.67 -0.10
C HIS A 222 -3.26 9.25 0.45
N GLY A 223 -2.90 8.23 -0.33
CA GLY A 223 -3.11 6.81 -0.03
C GLY A 223 -4.58 6.39 -0.10
N THR A 224 -5.45 7.12 0.61
CA THR A 224 -6.90 7.02 0.56
C THR A 224 -7.55 8.41 0.63
N LEU A 225 -8.74 8.59 0.04
CA LEU A 225 -9.54 9.82 0.15
C LEU A 225 -11.02 9.52 0.33
N THR A 226 -11.74 10.35 1.08
CA THR A 226 -13.21 10.42 0.93
C THR A 226 -13.59 11.31 -0.26
N VAL A 227 -14.84 11.23 -0.70
CA VAL A 227 -15.36 12.11 -1.76
C VAL A 227 -15.23 13.60 -1.36
N ASP A 228 -15.46 13.92 -0.09
CA ASP A 228 -15.35 15.28 0.44
C ASP A 228 -13.90 15.75 0.46
N GLU A 229 -12.96 14.90 0.87
CA GLU A 229 -11.53 15.27 0.84
C GLU A 229 -11.03 15.46 -0.59
N TYR A 230 -11.48 14.63 -1.52
CA TYR A 230 -11.18 14.80 -2.93
C TYR A 230 -11.76 16.12 -3.46
N SER A 231 -13.02 16.43 -3.14
CA SER A 231 -13.68 17.70 -3.49
C SER A 231 -12.87 18.92 -3.03
N GLU A 232 -12.34 18.89 -1.81
CA GLU A 232 -11.46 19.94 -1.28
C GLU A 232 -10.11 20.04 -2.04
N VAL A 233 -9.49 18.89 -2.33
CA VAL A 233 -8.20 18.82 -3.02
C VAL A 233 -8.29 19.34 -4.45
N VAL A 234 -9.32 18.94 -5.19
CA VAL A 234 -9.50 19.35 -6.60
C VAL A 234 -10.33 20.61 -6.78
N ARG A 235 -10.96 21.11 -5.71
CA ARG A 235 -11.85 22.29 -5.70
C ARG A 235 -13.03 22.15 -6.66
N VAL A 236 -13.65 20.96 -6.64
CA VAL A 236 -14.81 20.61 -7.47
C VAL A 236 -15.98 20.24 -6.56
N PRO A 237 -17.24 20.62 -6.87
CA PRO A 237 -18.38 20.29 -6.02
C PRO A 237 -18.54 18.79 -5.74
N VAL A 238 -18.95 18.45 -4.52
CA VAL A 238 -19.14 17.07 -4.03
C VAL A 238 -19.94 16.18 -5.00
N PRO A 239 -21.05 16.63 -5.64
CA PRO A 239 -21.77 15.80 -6.61
C PRO A 239 -20.91 15.35 -7.81
N ARG A 240 -20.06 16.23 -8.36
CA ARG A 240 -19.17 15.90 -9.47
C ARG A 240 -18.02 15.00 -9.02
N SER A 241 -17.49 15.24 -7.83
CA SER A 241 -16.51 14.35 -7.17
C SER A 241 -17.06 12.94 -6.97
N ARG A 242 -18.33 12.81 -6.57
CA ARG A 242 -19.01 11.54 -6.39
C ARG A 242 -19.15 10.80 -7.73
N HIS A 243 -19.53 11.50 -8.80
CA HIS A 243 -19.61 10.91 -10.14
C HIS A 243 -18.24 10.37 -10.60
N MET A 244 -17.16 11.12 -10.37
CA MET A 244 -15.79 10.68 -10.67
C MET A 244 -15.44 9.38 -9.92
N PHE A 245 -15.77 9.28 -8.63
CA PHE A 245 -15.49 8.06 -7.85
C PHE A 245 -16.35 6.87 -8.32
N HIS A 246 -17.62 7.09 -8.69
CA HIS A 246 -18.43 6.04 -9.31
C HIS A 246 -17.82 5.53 -10.61
N ALA A 247 -17.42 6.43 -11.52
CA ALA A 247 -16.77 6.05 -12.77
C ALA A 247 -15.49 5.22 -12.54
N LEU A 248 -14.63 5.65 -11.61
CA LEU A 248 -13.41 4.91 -11.24
C LEU A 248 -13.71 3.55 -10.56
N SER A 249 -14.81 3.45 -9.79
CA SER A 249 -15.27 2.19 -9.20
C SER A 249 -15.82 1.23 -10.25
N ASP A 250 -16.58 1.71 -11.23
CA ASP A 250 -17.12 0.92 -12.33
C ASP A 250 -16.01 0.35 -13.23
N LEU A 251 -14.97 1.16 -13.45
CA LEU A 251 -13.71 0.75 -14.08
C LEU A 251 -12.88 -0.23 -13.22
N ARG A 252 -13.29 -0.48 -11.98
CA ARG A 252 -12.62 -1.36 -11.01
C ARG A 252 -11.16 -0.97 -10.76
N VAL A 253 -10.84 0.32 -10.81
CA VAL A 253 -9.49 0.85 -10.51
C VAL A 253 -9.34 1.31 -9.07
N ILE A 254 -10.45 1.69 -8.43
CA ILE A 254 -10.50 2.01 -7.00
C ILE A 254 -11.45 1.07 -6.25
N GLU A 255 -11.24 0.95 -4.95
CA GLU A 255 -12.11 0.24 -4.01
C GLU A 255 -12.25 1.03 -2.71
N THR A 256 -13.32 0.76 -1.96
CA THR A 256 -13.43 1.25 -0.58
C THR A 256 -12.34 0.61 0.27
N ALA A 257 -11.56 1.42 0.97
CA ALA A 257 -10.57 0.95 1.91
C ALA A 257 -11.27 0.29 3.11
N PRO A 258 -10.79 -0.87 3.59
CA PRO A 258 -11.35 -1.49 4.79
C PRO A 258 -11.19 -0.54 5.98
N VAL A 259 -12.26 -0.38 6.76
CA VAL A 259 -12.20 0.35 8.03
C VAL A 259 -11.36 -0.50 8.99
N PRO A 260 -10.29 0.03 9.62
CA PRO A 260 -9.53 -0.71 10.62
C PRO A 260 -10.46 -1.16 11.75
N ALA A 261 -10.38 -2.43 12.14
CA ALA A 261 -11.23 -3.05 13.16
C ALA A 261 -11.00 -2.55 14.60
N ASP A 262 -10.26 -1.45 14.77
CA ASP A 262 -9.98 -0.85 16.07
C ASP A 262 -11.22 -0.12 16.62
N GLY A 263 -12.13 -0.90 17.22
CA GLY A 263 -12.60 -0.68 18.59
C GLY A 263 -13.41 0.57 18.91
N VAL A 264 -13.96 1.28 17.94
CA VAL A 264 -15.14 2.11 18.16
C VAL A 264 -16.13 1.76 17.08
N GLU A 265 -17.13 0.97 17.47
CA GLU A 265 -18.36 0.85 16.70
C GLU A 265 -18.77 2.26 16.27
N ALA A 266 -18.82 2.49 14.96
CA ALA A 266 -19.84 3.37 14.43
C ALA A 266 -21.19 2.64 14.62
N ALA A 267 -21.59 2.42 15.88
CA ALA A 267 -22.90 1.94 16.23
C ALA A 267 -23.87 3.01 15.75
N GLY A 268 -24.61 2.70 14.67
CA GLY A 268 -25.73 3.52 14.22
C GLY A 268 -25.61 4.19 12.86
N ALA A 269 -24.76 3.73 11.94
CA ALA A 269 -24.99 4.06 10.52
C ALA A 269 -25.90 2.98 9.90
N PRO A 270 -27.20 3.24 9.65
CA PRO A 270 -28.05 2.29 8.96
C PRO A 270 -27.45 1.99 7.58
N ALA A 271 -27.59 0.74 7.13
CA ALA A 271 -27.31 0.32 5.76
C ALA A 271 -28.17 1.17 4.82
N GLY A 272 -27.58 2.25 4.28
CA GLY A 272 -28.31 3.31 3.60
C GLY A 272 -27.75 4.72 3.80
N SER A 273 -26.74 4.93 4.67
CA SER A 273 -26.06 6.23 4.71
C SER A 273 -25.24 6.45 3.44
N ASP A 274 -25.61 7.50 2.69
CA ASP A 274 -24.82 8.03 1.58
C ASP A 274 -23.34 8.03 1.96
N GLY A 275 -22.46 7.56 1.07
CA GLY A 275 -21.03 7.29 1.28
C GLY A 275 -20.12 8.48 1.69
N SER A 276 -20.62 9.43 2.49
CA SER A 276 -19.96 10.60 3.05
C SER A 276 -18.78 10.27 3.98
N GLY A 277 -18.66 9.04 4.47
CA GLY A 277 -17.52 8.61 5.29
C GLY A 277 -16.56 7.61 4.66
N ALA A 278 -16.91 7.04 3.50
CA ALA A 278 -16.12 5.96 2.90
C ALA A 278 -14.81 6.52 2.33
N ARG A 279 -13.69 5.90 2.70
CA ARG A 279 -12.38 6.19 2.11
C ARG A 279 -12.15 5.26 0.94
N TYR A 280 -11.65 5.78 -0.16
CA TYR A 280 -11.34 5.05 -1.39
C TYR A 280 -9.84 5.00 -1.59
N ARG A 281 -9.34 3.87 -2.10
CA ARG A 281 -7.94 3.70 -2.53
C ARG A 281 -7.88 3.10 -3.93
N VAL A 282 -6.74 3.30 -4.60
CA VAL A 282 -6.41 2.50 -5.78
C VAL A 282 -6.30 1.04 -5.36
N ARG A 283 -6.90 0.13 -6.13
CA ARG A 283 -6.90 -1.29 -5.78
C ARG A 283 -5.46 -1.81 -5.74
N PRO A 284 -5.06 -2.54 -4.69
CA PRO A 284 -3.68 -3.02 -4.57
C PRO A 284 -3.18 -3.82 -5.78
N LEU A 285 -4.08 -4.54 -6.46
CA LEU A 285 -3.75 -5.36 -7.62
C LEU A 285 -3.45 -4.56 -8.89
N VAL A 286 -3.99 -3.34 -9.01
CA VAL A 286 -3.82 -2.50 -10.21
C VAL A 286 -2.94 -1.28 -9.94
N ASN A 287 -2.54 -1.05 -8.68
CA ASN A 287 -1.73 0.11 -8.29
C ASN A 287 -0.46 0.26 -9.15
N GLY A 288 0.30 -0.81 -9.37
CA GLY A 288 1.49 -0.76 -10.23
C GLY A 288 1.20 -0.35 -11.68
N ALA A 289 0.08 -0.82 -12.25
CA ALA A 289 -0.35 -0.45 -13.60
C ALA A 289 -0.80 1.02 -13.66
N VAL A 290 -1.55 1.48 -12.65
CA VAL A 290 -1.94 2.90 -12.54
C VAL A 290 -0.72 3.80 -12.42
N VAL A 291 0.25 3.46 -11.56
CA VAL A 291 1.49 4.24 -11.43
C VAL A 291 2.27 4.29 -12.75
N ALA A 292 2.39 3.17 -13.45
CA ALA A 292 3.06 3.12 -14.75
C ALA A 292 2.34 4.00 -15.81
N HIS A 293 1.00 3.94 -15.85
CA HIS A 293 0.18 4.78 -16.71
C HIS A 293 0.39 6.28 -16.41
N LEU A 294 0.31 6.68 -15.14
CA LEU A 294 0.51 8.07 -14.74
C LEU A 294 1.92 8.59 -15.05
N LYS A 295 2.94 7.73 -14.97
CA LYS A 295 4.32 8.05 -15.39
C LYS A 295 4.41 8.26 -16.90
N SER A 296 3.74 7.44 -17.70
CA SER A 296 3.72 7.59 -19.17
C SER A 296 3.11 8.92 -19.62
N LEU A 297 2.23 9.51 -18.80
CA LEU A 297 1.60 10.81 -19.02
C LEU A 297 2.31 11.98 -18.34
N ASN A 298 3.47 11.77 -17.70
CA ASN A 298 4.18 12.76 -16.87
C ASN A 298 3.33 13.37 -15.72
N ILE A 299 2.32 12.63 -15.24
CA ILE A 299 1.46 13.05 -14.12
C ILE A 299 2.07 12.63 -12.77
N ALA A 300 2.85 11.54 -12.75
CA ALA A 300 3.57 11.06 -11.57
C ALA A 300 5.09 11.00 -11.83
N HIS A 301 5.89 11.27 -10.79
CA HIS A 301 7.36 11.21 -10.81
C HIS A 301 7.84 10.06 -9.92
#